data_AF-A0A833HQE5-F1
#
_entry.id   AF-A0A833HQE5-F1
#
_cell.length_a   1.000
_cell.length_b   1.000
_cell.length_c   1.000
_cell.angle_alpha   90.00
_cell.angle_beta   90.00
_cell.angle_gamma   90.00
#
_symmetry.space_group_name_H-M   'P 1'
#
loop_
_entity.id
_entity.type
_entity.pdbx_description
1 polymer ?
#
loop_
_entity_poly.entity_id
_entity_poly.type
_entity_poly.pdbx_seq_one_letter_code
_entity_poly.pdbx_strand_id
1 'polypeptide(L)'
;MDLELDKYTKEERIISIKRANIVAIFLMIGLFLLVAPIYYILWKENMMKGFNFSEGSLLNLIYQIGFIVMLTLIHEFLHVVGFIIAPGVGLKDTKIGVFWKKLTPYAHCKVHLRLDYYKFALLLPNVALGVVPLMLGIIIGSNIMAFWGGFMFVCGVGDFMILNLLRGLPKDTLVSDHPSEGGCLVYLPEK
;
A
#
# COMPACT_ATOMS: atom_id res chain seq x y z
N MET A 1 -24.18 -11.88 -10.57
CA MET A 1 -24.14 -11.42 -11.97
C MET A 1 -23.08 -12.24 -12.63
N ASP A 2 -23.49 -13.34 -13.26
CA ASP A 2 -22.57 -14.25 -13.92
C ASP A 2 -22.06 -13.53 -15.16
N LEU A 3 -20.86 -12.96 -15.04
CA LEU A 3 -20.16 -12.35 -16.15
C LEU A 3 -19.87 -13.46 -17.16
N GLU A 4 -20.35 -13.32 -18.38
CA GLU A 4 -19.89 -14.12 -19.52
C GLU A 4 -18.44 -13.74 -19.82
N LEU A 5 -17.51 -14.26 -19.01
CA LEU A 5 -16.06 -14.04 -19.12
C LEU A 5 -15.52 -14.51 -20.47
N ASP A 6 -16.26 -15.36 -21.17
CA ASP A 6 -16.03 -15.86 -22.52
C ASP A 6 -15.91 -14.73 -23.56
N LYS A 7 -16.43 -13.52 -23.25
CA LYS A 7 -16.33 -12.32 -24.10
C LYS A 7 -15.15 -11.41 -23.77
N TYR A 8 -14.26 -11.84 -22.87
CA TYR A 8 -13.14 -11.05 -22.39
C TYR A 8 -11.81 -11.75 -22.61
N THR A 9 -10.84 -11.02 -23.19
CA THR A 9 -9.45 -11.45 -23.17
C THR A 9 -8.83 -11.12 -21.81
N LYS A 10 -8.26 -12.13 -21.15
CA LYS A 10 -7.56 -12.00 -19.88
C LYS A 10 -6.09 -11.62 -20.11
N GLU A 11 -5.69 -10.46 -19.61
CA GLU A 11 -4.29 -10.00 -19.60
C GLU A 11 -3.70 -10.05 -18.18
N GLU A 12 -2.50 -10.62 -18.05
CA GLU A 12 -1.75 -10.63 -16.80
C GLU A 12 -0.84 -9.39 -16.72
N ARG A 13 -0.92 -8.64 -15.62
CA ARG A 13 -0.10 -7.45 -15.37
C ARG A 13 0.61 -7.58 -14.04
N ILE A 14 1.88 -7.97 -14.08
CA ILE A 14 2.72 -8.20 -12.88
C ILE A 14 3.79 -7.14 -12.68
N ILE A 15 4.14 -6.92 -11.42
CA ILE A 15 5.27 -6.09 -11.00
C ILE A 15 6.45 -6.96 -10.56
N SER A 16 7.67 -6.49 -10.82
CA SER A 16 8.87 -7.12 -10.30
C SER A 16 9.16 -6.61 -8.89
N ILE A 17 9.26 -7.52 -7.92
CA ILE A 17 9.62 -7.20 -6.52
C ILE A 17 10.99 -6.49 -6.45
N LYS A 18 11.95 -6.92 -7.28
CA LYS A 18 13.27 -6.25 -7.35
C LYS A 18 13.13 -4.79 -7.78
N ARG A 19 12.28 -4.51 -8.78
CA ARG A 19 12.00 -3.13 -9.21
C ARG A 19 11.29 -2.34 -8.12
N ALA A 20 10.31 -2.95 -7.43
CA ALA A 20 9.62 -2.31 -6.32
C ALA A 20 10.59 -1.87 -5.22
N ASN A 21 11.53 -2.74 -4.83
CA ASN A 21 12.54 -2.40 -3.82
C ASN A 21 13.47 -1.26 -4.27
N ILE A 22 13.88 -1.24 -5.54
CA ILE A 22 14.71 -0.16 -6.09
C ILE A 22 13.94 1.17 -6.05
N VAL A 23 12.68 1.16 -6.51
CA VAL A 23 11.82 2.36 -6.49
C VAL A 23 11.58 2.80 -5.05
N ALA A 24 11.37 1.88 -4.11
CA ALA A 24 11.21 2.19 -2.68
C ALA A 24 12.43 2.96 -2.12
N ILE A 25 13.65 2.53 -2.46
CA ILE A 25 14.88 3.20 -2.02
C ILE A 25 14.94 4.64 -2.54
N PHE A 26 14.70 4.84 -3.84
CA PHE A 26 14.70 6.19 -4.41
C PHE A 26 13.57 7.06 -3.86
N LEU A 27 12.39 6.49 -3.66
CA LEU A 27 11.25 7.17 -3.06
C LEU A 27 11.54 7.57 -1.61
N MET A 28 12.17 6.68 -0.82
CA MET A 28 12.60 6.97 0.54
C MET A 28 13.58 8.14 0.58
N ILE A 29 14.61 8.11 -0.26
CA ILE A 29 15.61 9.19 -0.33
C ILE A 29 14.94 10.50 -0.76
N GLY A 30 14.12 10.48 -1.81
CA GLY A 30 13.41 11.66 -2.29
C GLY A 30 12.45 12.24 -1.24
N LEU A 31 11.69 11.38 -0.56
CA LEU A 31 10.79 11.79 0.50
C LEU A 31 11.55 12.39 1.69
N PHE A 32 12.68 11.78 2.08
CA PHE A 32 13.53 12.32 3.14
C PHE A 32 14.09 13.71 2.78
N LEU A 33 14.63 13.87 1.56
CA LEU A 33 15.16 15.15 1.09
C LEU A 33 14.08 16.24 0.98
N LEU A 34 12.82 15.86 0.75
CA LEU A 34 11.69 16.78 0.73
C LEU A 34 11.22 17.13 2.14
N VAL A 35 10.99 16.12 2.99
CA VAL A 35 10.33 16.29 4.29
C VAL A 35 11.29 16.80 5.35
N ALA A 36 12.54 16.33 5.40
CA ALA A 36 13.47 16.68 6.47
C ALA A 36 13.76 18.20 6.56
N PRO A 37 14.00 18.94 5.45
CA PRO A 37 14.18 20.39 5.51
C PRO A 37 12.93 21.13 5.98
N ILE A 38 11.75 20.74 5.48
CA ILE A 38 10.46 21.33 5.89
C ILE A 38 10.26 21.13 7.38
N TYR A 39 10.47 19.89 7.85
CA TYR A 39 10.32 19.54 9.24
C TYR A 39 11.33 20.29 10.12
N TYR A 40 12.59 20.41 9.69
CA TYR A 40 13.62 21.15 10.42
C TYR A 40 13.24 22.62 10.61
N ILE A 41 12.72 23.27 9.56
CA ILE A 41 12.31 24.68 9.61
C ILE A 41 11.16 24.88 10.60
N LEU A 42 10.18 23.98 10.60
CA LEU A 42 8.99 24.10 11.47
C LEU A 42 9.25 23.66 12.92
N TRP A 43 10.10 22.65 13.11
CA TRP A 43 10.22 21.91 14.37
C TRP A 43 11.67 21.58 14.74
N LYS A 44 12.59 22.53 14.56
CA LYS A 44 14.02 22.38 14.84
C LYS A 44 14.31 21.69 16.17
N GLU A 45 13.68 22.14 17.26
CA GLU A 45 13.89 21.55 18.59
C GLU A 45 13.46 20.09 18.67
N ASN A 46 12.31 19.74 18.08
CA ASN A 46 11.82 18.36 18.07
C ASN A 46 12.73 17.49 17.22
N MET A 47 13.18 17.97 16.06
CA MET A 47 14.13 17.23 15.23
C MET A 47 15.46 16.98 15.94
N MET A 48 15.98 17.97 16.68
CA MET A 48 17.21 17.84 17.46
C MET A 48 17.08 16.90 18.67
N LYS A 49 15.88 16.78 19.26
CA LYS A 49 15.58 15.72 20.25
C LYS A 49 15.63 14.32 19.63
N GLY A 50 15.57 14.23 18.30
CA GLY A 50 15.66 12.98 17.56
C GLY A 50 14.49 12.03 17.85
N PHE A 51 14.71 10.75 17.58
CA PHE A 51 13.79 9.70 17.99
C PHE A 51 14.26 9.15 19.34
N ASN A 52 13.44 9.31 20.37
CA ASN A 52 13.63 8.61 21.64
C ASN A 52 13.20 7.15 21.49
N PHE A 53 13.87 6.39 20.63
CA PHE A 53 13.87 4.94 20.76
C PHE A 53 14.75 4.65 21.97
N SER A 54 14.16 4.27 23.10
CA SER A 54 14.92 3.95 24.30
C SER A 54 16.12 3.07 23.97
N GLU A 55 17.26 3.35 24.59
CA GLU A 55 18.57 2.80 24.25
C GLU A 55 18.52 1.30 23.93
N GLY A 56 18.91 0.92 22.71
CA GLY A 56 19.51 -0.34 22.23
C GLY A 56 19.06 -1.71 22.75
N SER A 57 18.04 -1.81 23.59
CA SER A 57 17.67 -3.06 24.25
C SER A 57 16.96 -4.00 23.28
N LEU A 58 17.15 -5.31 23.49
CA LEU A 58 16.44 -6.35 22.74
C LEU A 58 14.92 -6.14 22.78
N LEU A 59 14.39 -5.65 23.91
CA LEU A 59 12.98 -5.37 24.09
C LEU A 59 12.48 -4.28 23.13
N ASN A 60 13.27 -3.22 22.91
CA ASN A 60 12.91 -2.14 21.99
C ASN A 60 12.89 -2.61 20.53
N LEU A 61 13.83 -3.47 20.16
CA LEU A 61 13.82 -4.11 18.84
C LEU A 61 12.56 -4.95 18.65
N ILE A 62 12.17 -5.74 19.66
CA ILE A 62 10.94 -6.55 19.62
C ILE A 62 9.71 -5.64 19.45
N TYR A 63 9.62 -4.53 20.17
CA TYR A 63 8.52 -3.58 20.02
C TYR A 63 8.46 -2.96 18.62
N GLN A 64 9.60 -2.57 18.04
CA GLN A 64 9.65 -2.01 16.69
C GLN A 64 9.22 -3.03 15.63
N ILE A 65 9.72 -4.27 15.72
CA ILE A 65 9.32 -5.36 14.81
C ILE A 65 7.83 -5.64 14.95
N GLY A 66 7.32 -5.73 16.19
CA GLY A 66 5.89 -5.92 16.45
C GLY A 66 5.04 -4.80 15.87
N PHE A 67 5.50 -3.55 15.96
CA PHE A 67 4.83 -2.39 15.38
C PHE A 67 4.82 -2.42 13.85
N ILE A 68 5.92 -2.82 13.21
CA ILE A 68 5.97 -3.01 11.74
C ILE A 68 4.97 -4.08 11.33
N VAL A 69 4.99 -5.24 11.97
CA VAL A 69 4.04 -6.33 11.68
C VAL A 69 2.60 -5.85 11.83
N MET A 70 2.30 -5.14 12.92
CA MET A 70 0.98 -4.57 13.16
C MET A 70 0.56 -3.61 12.04
N LEU A 71 1.42 -2.68 11.63
CA LEU A 71 1.13 -1.74 10.55
C LEU A 71 0.92 -2.45 9.21
N THR A 72 1.71 -3.47 8.90
CA THR A 72 1.52 -4.27 7.69
C THR A 72 0.18 -5.02 7.70
N LEU A 73 -0.24 -5.57 8.85
CA LEU A 73 -1.56 -6.20 8.95
C LEU A 73 -2.70 -5.20 8.78
N ILE A 74 -2.56 -3.99 9.33
CA ILE A 74 -3.54 -2.90 9.13
C ILE A 74 -3.56 -2.47 7.66
N HIS A 75 -2.41 -2.44 6.98
CA HIS A 75 -2.31 -2.14 5.55
C HIS A 75 -3.15 -3.10 4.71
N GLU A 76 -2.97 -4.41 4.90
CA GLU A 76 -3.76 -5.42 4.18
C GLU A 76 -5.24 -5.38 4.56
N PHE A 77 -5.55 -5.09 5.82
CA PHE A 77 -6.94 -4.92 6.25
C PHE A 77 -7.60 -3.73 5.55
N LEU A 78 -6.88 -2.62 5.35
CA LEU A 78 -7.41 -1.46 4.64
C LEU A 78 -7.66 -1.76 3.16
N HIS A 79 -6.85 -2.61 2.49
CA HIS A 79 -7.22 -3.09 1.16
C HIS A 79 -8.55 -3.85 1.18
N VAL A 80 -8.78 -4.73 2.17
CA VAL A 80 -10.08 -5.40 2.34
C VAL A 80 -11.23 -4.41 2.54
N VAL A 81 -11.03 -3.38 3.38
CA VAL A 81 -12.02 -2.30 3.55
C VAL A 81 -12.29 -1.59 2.22
N GLY A 82 -11.24 -1.36 1.41
CA GLY A 82 -11.36 -0.80 0.08
C GLY A 82 -12.19 -1.68 -0.87
N PHE A 83 -11.99 -3.00 -0.83
CA PHE A 83 -12.72 -3.94 -1.67
C PHE A 83 -14.21 -4.01 -1.33
N ILE A 84 -14.59 -4.02 -0.05
CA ILE A 84 -16.00 -4.15 0.36
C ILE A 84 -16.83 -2.89 0.07
N ILE A 85 -16.20 -1.76 -0.25
CA ILE A 85 -16.91 -0.56 -0.73
C ILE A 85 -17.45 -0.77 -2.16
N ALA A 86 -16.91 -1.72 -2.91
CA ALA A 86 -17.41 -2.07 -4.23
C ALA A 86 -18.80 -2.72 -4.13
N PRO A 87 -19.77 -2.30 -4.97
CA PRO A 87 -21.10 -2.89 -4.99
C PRO A 87 -21.04 -4.41 -5.24
N GLY A 88 -21.72 -5.16 -4.37
CA GLY A 88 -21.80 -6.63 -4.48
C GLY A 88 -20.63 -7.40 -3.90
N VAL A 89 -19.65 -6.74 -3.26
CA VAL A 89 -18.53 -7.39 -2.59
C VAL A 89 -18.75 -7.44 -1.08
N GLY A 90 -18.78 -8.63 -0.50
CA GLY A 90 -18.86 -8.84 0.95
C GLY A 90 -17.55 -9.30 1.55
N LEU A 91 -17.45 -9.30 2.89
CA LEU A 91 -16.26 -9.80 3.60
C LEU A 91 -15.92 -11.26 3.23
N LYS A 92 -16.92 -12.09 2.96
CA LYS A 92 -16.75 -13.50 2.51
C LYS A 92 -15.97 -13.64 1.18
N ASP A 93 -16.00 -12.58 0.37
CA ASP A 93 -15.36 -12.51 -0.94
C ASP A 93 -13.91 -12.03 -0.84
N THR A 94 -13.47 -11.63 0.36
CA THR A 94 -12.12 -11.15 0.63
C THR A 94 -11.32 -12.15 1.45
N LYS A 95 -10.00 -12.08 1.34
CA LYS A 95 -9.06 -12.89 2.13
C LYS A 95 -7.79 -12.11 2.38
N ILE A 96 -7.29 -12.15 3.61
CA ILE A 96 -5.92 -11.76 3.93
C ILE A 96 -5.07 -13.02 4.03
N GLY A 97 -3.89 -13.01 3.45
CA GLY A 97 -2.94 -14.12 3.48
C GLY A 97 -1.50 -13.63 3.56
N VAL A 98 -0.57 -14.60 3.58
CA VAL A 98 0.86 -14.31 3.54
C VAL A 98 1.51 -15.21 2.50
N PHE A 99 2.23 -14.62 1.54
CA PHE A 99 3.11 -15.35 0.65
C PHE A 99 4.41 -15.69 1.38
N TRP A 100 4.44 -16.78 2.14
CA TRP A 100 5.57 -17.17 2.99
C TRP A 100 6.93 -17.20 2.28
N LYS A 101 6.98 -17.58 1.00
CA LYS A 101 8.21 -17.57 0.19
C LYS A 101 8.78 -16.15 -0.04
N LYS A 102 7.91 -15.14 -0.05
CA LYS A 102 8.23 -13.73 -0.28
C LYS A 102 8.12 -12.89 1.01
N LEU A 103 7.63 -13.50 2.10
CA LEU A 103 7.27 -12.87 3.37
C LEU A 103 6.41 -11.61 3.19
N THR A 104 5.52 -11.65 2.20
CA THR A 104 4.66 -10.51 1.84
C THR A 104 3.22 -10.86 2.18
N PRO A 105 2.62 -10.18 3.17
CA PRO A 105 1.17 -10.19 3.37
C PRO A 105 0.46 -9.72 2.10
N TYR A 106 -0.76 -10.20 1.88
CA TYR A 106 -1.59 -9.75 0.77
C TYR A 106 -3.06 -9.79 1.15
N ALA A 107 -3.81 -8.82 0.66
CA ALA A 107 -5.25 -8.87 0.53
C ALA A 107 -5.63 -9.37 -0.86
N HIS A 108 -6.70 -10.17 -0.94
CA HIS A 108 -7.21 -10.70 -2.21
C HIS A 108 -8.73 -10.60 -2.24
N CYS A 109 -9.28 -10.05 -3.32
CA CYS A 109 -10.70 -10.12 -3.65
C CYS A 109 -10.96 -11.23 -4.67
N LYS A 110 -11.84 -12.18 -4.34
CA LYS A 110 -12.21 -13.32 -5.20
C LYS A 110 -13.11 -12.91 -6.37
N VAL A 111 -13.76 -11.75 -6.26
CA VAL A 111 -14.72 -11.23 -7.23
C VAL A 111 -14.05 -10.19 -8.12
N HIS A 112 -14.47 -10.10 -9.37
CA HIS A 112 -14.02 -9.06 -10.30
C HIS A 112 -14.50 -7.68 -9.84
N LEU A 113 -13.57 -6.74 -9.74
CA LEU A 113 -13.81 -5.36 -9.36
C LEU A 113 -13.77 -4.49 -10.60
N ARG A 114 -14.68 -3.51 -10.68
CA ARG A 114 -14.46 -2.39 -11.62
C ARG A 114 -13.19 -1.64 -11.23
N LEU A 115 -12.52 -1.11 -12.25
CA LEU A 115 -11.20 -0.52 -12.12
C LEU A 115 -11.14 0.64 -11.12
N ASP A 116 -12.18 1.46 -11.03
CA ASP A 116 -12.27 2.57 -10.09
C ASP A 116 -12.25 2.10 -8.62
N TYR A 117 -13.05 1.09 -8.27
CA TYR A 117 -13.02 0.49 -6.93
C TYR A 117 -11.70 -0.22 -6.63
N TYR A 118 -11.13 -0.92 -7.62
CA TYR A 118 -9.83 -1.55 -7.48
C TYR A 118 -8.73 -0.52 -7.17
N LYS A 119 -8.69 0.59 -7.92
CA LYS A 119 -7.75 1.69 -7.69
C LYS A 119 -7.94 2.33 -6.32
N PHE A 120 -9.20 2.52 -5.90
CA PHE A 120 -9.50 3.03 -4.57
C PHE A 120 -8.95 2.11 -3.48
N ALA A 121 -9.19 0.80 -3.59
CA ALA A 121 -8.72 -0.18 -2.62
C ALA A 121 -7.18 -0.20 -2.52
N LEU A 122 -6.46 -0.07 -3.63
CA LEU A 122 -5.00 0.06 -3.65
C LEU A 122 -4.51 1.35 -2.98
N LEU A 123 -5.20 2.47 -3.18
CA LEU A 123 -4.80 3.77 -2.62
C LEU A 123 -5.10 3.92 -1.13
N LEU A 124 -6.14 3.26 -0.63
CA LEU A 124 -6.65 3.47 0.73
C LEU A 124 -5.58 3.31 1.83
N PRO A 125 -4.81 2.21 1.92
CA PRO A 125 -3.79 2.10 2.97
C PRO A 125 -2.66 3.11 2.82
N ASN A 126 -2.24 3.39 1.58
CA ASN A 126 -1.19 4.38 1.29
C ASN A 126 -1.56 5.79 1.76
N VAL A 127 -2.84 6.16 1.64
CA VAL A 127 -3.34 7.43 2.13
C VAL A 127 -3.52 7.40 3.65
N ALA A 128 -4.20 6.38 4.18
CA ALA A 128 -4.60 6.32 5.58
C ALA A 128 -3.43 6.07 6.56
N LEU A 129 -2.47 5.23 6.18
CA LEU A 129 -1.28 4.93 6.99
C LEU A 129 -0.05 5.72 6.54
N GLY A 130 -0.01 6.17 5.29
CA GLY A 130 1.14 6.86 4.73
C GLY A 130 0.99 8.38 4.76
N VAL A 131 0.22 8.92 3.81
CA VAL A 131 0.09 10.37 3.59
C VAL A 131 -0.50 11.09 4.80
N VAL A 132 -1.61 10.60 5.35
CA VAL A 132 -2.30 11.27 6.46
C VAL A 132 -1.40 11.35 7.71
N PRO A 133 -0.78 10.25 8.19
CA PRO A 133 0.11 10.34 9.36
C PRO A 133 1.36 11.16 9.10
N LEU A 134 1.91 11.11 7.88
CA LEU A 134 3.05 11.95 7.50
C LEU A 134 2.71 13.44 7.64
N MET A 135 1.61 13.86 7.02
CA MET A 135 1.17 15.26 7.05
C MET A 135 0.82 15.71 8.46
N LEU A 136 0.07 14.91 9.21
CA LEU A 136 -0.27 15.22 10.60
C LEU A 136 0.97 15.31 11.48
N GLY A 137 1.94 14.41 11.32
CA GLY A 137 3.20 14.44 12.06
C GLY A 137 4.01 15.70 11.80
N ILE A 138 4.02 16.19 10.56
CA ILE A 138 4.61 17.49 10.19
C ILE A 138 3.82 18.64 10.80
N ILE A 139 2.48 18.61 10.80
CA ILE A 139 1.65 19.70 11.32
C ILE A 139 1.77 19.86 12.84
N ILE A 140 1.88 18.76 13.59
CA ILE A 140 1.91 18.77 15.06
C ILE A 140 3.32 18.68 15.64
N GLY A 141 4.34 18.59 14.79
CA GLY A 141 5.72 18.43 15.25
C GLY A 141 6.01 17.08 15.90
N SER A 142 5.39 16.00 15.43
CA SER A 142 5.66 14.62 15.89
C SER A 142 6.60 13.89 14.94
N ASN A 143 7.87 13.70 15.35
CA ASN A 143 8.89 12.97 14.58
C ASN A 143 8.43 11.53 14.27
N ILE A 144 7.88 10.86 15.29
CA ILE A 144 7.47 9.45 15.23
C ILE A 144 6.33 9.29 14.21
N MET A 145 5.33 10.16 14.26
CA MET A 145 4.18 10.08 13.35
C MET A 145 4.58 10.41 11.91
N ALA A 146 5.42 11.44 11.72
CA ALA A 146 5.96 11.79 10.41
C ALA A 146 6.79 10.65 9.81
N PHE A 147 7.67 10.04 10.61
CA PHE A 147 8.50 8.91 10.19
C PHE A 147 7.67 7.70 9.77
N TRP A 148 6.76 7.24 10.63
CA TRP A 148 5.96 6.04 10.33
C TRP A 148 4.98 6.28 9.17
N GLY A 149 4.45 7.49 9.03
CA GLY A 149 3.69 7.88 7.84
C GLY A 149 4.52 7.81 6.57
N GLY A 150 5.71 8.43 6.56
CA GLY A 150 6.61 8.35 5.41
C GLY A 150 7.05 6.91 5.10
N PHE A 151 7.35 6.12 6.14
CA PHE A 151 7.73 4.72 6.03
C PHE A 151 6.61 3.89 5.38
N MET A 152 5.37 3.98 5.87
CA MET A 152 4.24 3.24 5.30
C MET A 152 3.91 3.68 3.88
N PHE A 153 4.05 4.97 3.56
CA PHE A 153 3.91 5.47 2.19
C PHE A 153 4.93 4.84 1.23
N VAL A 154 6.18 4.68 1.67
CA VAL A 154 7.22 4.01 0.87
C VAL A 154 6.97 2.51 0.77
N CYS A 155 6.54 1.86 1.86
CA CYS A 155 6.27 0.42 1.86
C CYS A 155 5.16 0.02 0.87
N GLY A 156 4.16 0.87 0.65
CA GLY A 156 3.11 0.64 -0.34
C GLY A 156 3.48 0.98 -1.80
N VAL A 157 4.77 1.12 -2.12
CA VAL A 157 5.23 1.36 -3.51
C VAL A 157 4.71 0.32 -4.51
N GLY A 158 4.50 -0.92 -4.08
CA GLY A 158 3.92 -1.97 -4.91
C GLY A 158 2.54 -1.59 -5.44
N ASP A 159 1.71 -0.98 -4.61
CA ASP A 159 0.36 -0.53 -4.97
C ASP A 159 0.44 0.55 -6.05
N PHE A 160 1.34 1.53 -5.89
CA PHE A 160 1.57 2.58 -6.89
C PHE A 160 2.07 2.01 -8.23
N MET A 161 2.90 0.96 -8.19
CA MET A 161 3.34 0.29 -9.41
C MET A 161 2.18 -0.44 -10.10
N ILE A 162 1.31 -1.12 -9.37
CA ILE A 162 0.10 -1.75 -9.92
C ILE A 162 -0.85 -0.69 -10.50
N LEU A 163 -1.06 0.42 -9.79
CA LEU A 163 -1.84 1.55 -10.28
C LEU A 163 -1.29 2.10 -11.61
N ASN A 164 0.04 2.14 -11.76
CA ASN A 164 0.69 2.56 -13.00
C ASN A 164 0.47 1.55 -14.14
N LEU A 165 0.47 0.24 -13.87
CA LEU A 165 0.11 -0.79 -14.86
C LEU A 165 -1.33 -0.65 -15.36
N LEU A 166 -2.21 -0.05 -14.55
CA LEU A 166 -3.62 0.16 -14.83
C LEU A 166 -3.94 1.55 -15.40
N ARG A 167 -2.89 2.32 -15.75
CA ARG A 167 -3.04 3.66 -16.33
C ARG A 167 -3.56 3.57 -17.77
N GLY A 168 -4.48 4.47 -18.11
CA GLY A 168 -5.07 4.55 -19.45
C GLY A 168 -6.20 3.56 -19.74
N LEU A 169 -6.50 2.64 -18.81
CA LEU A 169 -7.66 1.75 -18.95
C LEU A 169 -8.99 2.45 -18.61
N PRO A 170 -10.09 2.10 -19.30
CA PRO A 170 -11.45 2.54 -18.98
C PRO A 170 -11.85 2.21 -17.53
N LYS A 171 -12.69 3.05 -16.91
CA LYS A 171 -13.06 2.91 -15.48
C LYS A 171 -13.94 1.69 -15.20
N ASP A 172 -14.68 1.24 -16.21
CA ASP A 172 -15.56 0.09 -16.21
C ASP A 172 -14.83 -1.24 -16.50
N THR A 173 -13.52 -1.19 -16.84
CA THR A 173 -12.70 -2.39 -16.99
C THR A 173 -12.72 -3.22 -15.71
N LEU A 174 -12.89 -4.53 -15.86
CA LEU A 174 -12.89 -5.47 -14.75
C LEU A 174 -11.45 -5.91 -14.45
N VAL A 175 -11.14 -5.97 -13.15
CA VAL A 175 -9.83 -6.30 -12.62
C VAL A 175 -9.97 -7.25 -11.44
N SER A 176 -9.04 -8.18 -11.30
CA SER A 176 -8.89 -9.02 -10.12
C SER A 176 -7.43 -9.05 -9.66
N ASP A 177 -7.23 -9.29 -8.36
CA ASP A 177 -5.88 -9.50 -7.84
C ASP A 177 -5.24 -10.75 -8.44
N HIS A 178 -3.93 -10.69 -8.66
CA HIS A 178 -3.19 -11.85 -9.13
C HIS A 178 -3.11 -12.92 -8.03
N PRO A 179 -3.35 -14.21 -8.34
CA PRO A 179 -3.43 -15.27 -7.31
C PRO A 179 -2.10 -15.59 -6.62
N SER A 180 -0.94 -15.29 -7.24
CA SER A 180 0.38 -15.73 -6.77
C SER A 180 1.51 -14.70 -6.87
N GLU A 181 1.28 -13.57 -7.50
CA GLU A 181 2.31 -12.60 -7.88
C GLU A 181 1.85 -11.20 -7.49
N GLY A 182 2.79 -10.27 -7.34
CA GLY A 182 2.43 -8.86 -7.19
C GLY A 182 1.90 -8.35 -8.51
N GLY A 183 0.61 -8.03 -8.59
CA GLY A 183 -0.01 -7.65 -9.85
C GLY A 183 -1.52 -7.89 -9.87
N CYS A 184 -2.09 -7.78 -11.07
CA CYS A 184 -3.52 -7.95 -11.31
C CYS A 184 -3.78 -8.63 -12.65
N LEU A 185 -5.01 -9.14 -12.77
CA LEU A 185 -5.59 -9.69 -13.98
C LEU A 185 -6.59 -8.68 -14.52
N VAL A 186 -6.43 -8.28 -15.78
CA VAL A 186 -7.30 -7.33 -16.46
C VAL A 186 -8.14 -8.06 -17.49
N TYR A 187 -9.44 -7.75 -17.52
CA TYR A 187 -10.39 -8.35 -18.46
C TYR A 187 -10.81 -7.29 -19.48
N LEU A 188 -10.32 -7.42 -20.71
CA LEU A 188 -10.62 -6.50 -21.82
C LEU A 188 -11.70 -7.10 -22.72
N PRO A 189 -12.70 -6.32 -23.16
CA PRO A 189 -13.69 -6.81 -24.13
C PRO A 189 -13.00 -7.28 -25.41
N GLU A 190 -13.44 -8.41 -25.95
CA GLU A 190 -13.03 -8.81 -27.30
C GLU A 190 -13.47 -7.75 -28.33
N LYS A 191 -12.57 -7.44 -29.28
CA LYS A 191 -12.83 -6.46 -30.35
C LYS A 191 -13.74 -7.03 -31.42
#